data_AF-A0A6I3UVB9-F1
#
_entry.id   AF-A0A6I3UVB9-F1
#
_cell.length_a   1.000
_cell.length_b   1.000
_cell.length_c   1.000
_cell.angle_alpha   90.00
_cell.angle_beta   90.00
_cell.angle_gamma   90.00
#
_symmetry.space_group_name_H-M   'P 1'
#
loop_
_entity.id
_entity.type
_entity.pdbx_description
1 polymer ?
#
loop_
_entity_poly.entity_id
_entity_poly.type
_entity_poly.pdbx_seq_one_letter_code
_entity_poly.pdbx_strand_id
1 'polypeptide(L)'
;LNTIEELELSIKFNYNVCRYLWLQKNIEEAITKITATIKQCKEYRTTYLLADLYLLMGSVSENFSSKSSVKEYFETAHFLYKLEENMSMALKVEHYFADIT
;
A
#
# COMPACT_ATOMS: atom_id res chain seq x y z
N LEU A 1 -16.62 -6.55 -12.59
CA LEU A 1 -15.66 -5.57 -13.12
C LEU A 1 -15.47 -5.94 -14.58
N ASN A 2 -16.14 -5.21 -15.44
CA ASN A 2 -16.26 -5.51 -16.87
C ASN A 2 -15.25 -4.69 -17.69
N THR A 3 -14.70 -3.62 -17.12
CA THR A 3 -13.69 -2.76 -17.76
C THR A 3 -12.50 -2.48 -16.84
N ILE A 4 -11.37 -2.04 -17.42
CA ILE A 4 -10.20 -1.58 -16.69
C ILE A 4 -10.55 -0.36 -15.82
N GLU A 5 -11.35 0.56 -16.35
CA GLU A 5 -11.79 1.77 -15.64
C GLU A 5 -12.60 1.45 -14.38
N GLU A 6 -13.50 0.47 -14.46
CA GLU A 6 -14.25 0.00 -13.28
C GLU A 6 -13.32 -0.63 -12.23
N LEU A 7 -12.31 -1.38 -12.68
CA LEU A 7 -11.33 -2.00 -11.79
C LEU A 7 -10.50 -0.93 -11.07
N GLU A 8 -9.96 0.04 -11.81
CA GLU A 8 -9.18 1.15 -11.25
C GLU A 8 -10.03 1.98 -10.29
N LEU A 9 -11.29 2.26 -10.64
CA LEU A 9 -12.22 2.97 -9.76
C LEU A 9 -12.48 2.19 -8.47
N SER A 10 -12.68 0.87 -8.56
CA SER A 10 -12.84 0.00 -7.39
C SER A 10 -11.59 0.02 -6.51
N ILE A 11 -10.39 -0.06 -7.09
CA ILE A 11 -9.14 -0.04 -6.33
C ILE A 11 -8.94 1.32 -5.65
N LYS A 12 -9.18 2.42 -6.38
CA LYS A 12 -9.09 3.79 -5.84
C LYS A 12 -10.07 4.03 -4.70
N PHE A 13 -11.31 3.56 -4.84
CA PHE A 13 -12.29 3.61 -3.77
C PHE A 13 -11.82 2.85 -2.54
N ASN A 14 -11.38 1.60 -2.72
CA ASN A 14 -10.89 0.77 -1.63
C ASN A 14 -9.67 1.38 -0.93
N TYR A 15 -8.71 1.91 -1.69
CA TYR A 15 -7.55 2.63 -1.13
C TYR A 15 -8.00 3.79 -0.21
N ASN A 16 -8.95 4.61 -0.66
CA ASN A 16 -9.48 5.71 0.13
C ASN A 16 -10.17 5.22 1.41
N VAL A 17 -10.92 4.11 1.34
CA VAL A 17 -11.52 3.47 2.51
C VAL A 17 -10.46 2.97 3.48
N CYS A 18 -9.40 2.30 3.00
CA CYS A 18 -8.28 1.86 3.83
C CYS A 18 -7.65 3.03 4.60
N ARG A 19 -7.37 4.14 3.89
CA ARG A 19 -6.80 5.34 4.48
C ARG A 19 -7.74 5.98 5.51
N TYR A 20 -9.04 6.02 5.21
CA TYR A 20 -10.04 6.48 6.17
C TYR A 20 -10.05 5.64 7.45
N LEU A 21 -10.10 4.31 7.33
CA LEU A 21 -10.10 3.39 8.48
C LEU A 21 -8.86 3.58 9.35
N TRP A 22 -7.67 3.69 8.73
CA TRP A 22 -6.43 3.97 9.44
C TRP A 22 -6.49 5.29 10.23
N LEU A 23 -6.97 6.37 9.59
CA LEU A 23 -7.11 7.68 10.24
C LEU A 23 -8.13 7.67 11.39
N GLN A 24 -9.14 6.79 11.34
CA GLN A 24 -10.07 6.54 12.45
C GLN A 24 -9.51 5.59 13.52
N LYS A 25 -8.24 5.18 13.42
CA LYS A 25 -7.59 4.20 14.29
C LYS A 25 -8.26 2.82 14.28
N ASN A 26 -9.04 2.51 13.24
CA ASN A 26 -9.60 1.19 13.02
C ASN A 26 -8.58 0.33 12.27
N ILE A 27 -7.54 -0.08 13.00
CA ILE A 27 -6.33 -0.69 12.45
C ILE A 27 -6.61 -2.06 11.84
N GLU A 28 -7.38 -2.92 12.54
CA GLU A 28 -7.69 -4.27 12.07
C GLU A 28 -8.47 -4.25 10.75
N GLU A 29 -9.53 -3.44 10.66
CA GLU A 29 -10.33 -3.32 9.44
C GLU A 29 -9.52 -2.70 8.30
N ALA A 30 -8.65 -1.73 8.59
CA ALA A 30 -7.73 -1.18 7.60
C ALA A 30 -6.83 -2.28 7.02
N ILE A 31 -6.20 -3.11 7.86
CA ILE A 31 -5.33 -4.22 7.41
C ILE A 31 -6.11 -5.23 6.57
N THR A 32 -7.31 -5.63 7.01
CA THR A 32 -8.16 -6.56 6.25
C THR A 32 -8.49 -5.99 4.87
N LYS A 33 -8.87 -4.71 4.80
CA LYS A 33 -9.23 -4.04 3.55
C LYS A 33 -8.03 -3.84 2.63
N ILE A 34 -6.86 -3.46 3.16
CA ILE A 34 -5.62 -3.32 2.38
C ILE A 34 -5.24 -4.68 1.79
N THR A 35 -5.25 -5.74 2.61
CA THR A 35 -4.90 -7.10 2.18
C THR A 35 -5.83 -7.60 1.09
N ALA A 36 -7.14 -7.39 1.23
CA ALA A 36 -8.13 -7.73 0.21
C ALA A 36 -7.92 -6.95 -1.10
N THR A 37 -7.55 -5.67 -1.01
CA THR A 37 -7.29 -4.83 -2.19
C THR A 37 -6.00 -5.23 -2.90
N ILE A 38 -4.93 -5.53 -2.16
CA ILE A 38 -3.69 -6.09 -2.72
C ILE A 38 -3.98 -7.42 -3.41
N LYS A 39 -4.81 -8.28 -2.81
CA LYS A 39 -5.23 -9.55 -3.43
C LYS A 39 -5.96 -9.30 -4.75
N GLN A 40 -6.89 -8.34 -4.78
CA GLN A 40 -7.57 -7.93 -6.01
C GLN A 40 -6.57 -7.46 -7.08
N CYS A 41 -5.61 -6.60 -6.74
CA CYS A 41 -4.57 -6.18 -7.70
C CYS A 41 -3.81 -7.38 -8.29
N LYS A 42 -3.46 -8.37 -7.46
CA LYS A 42 -2.78 -9.61 -7.90
C LYS A 42 -3.66 -10.48 -8.80
N GLU A 43 -4.92 -10.67 -8.44
CA GLU A 43 -5.89 -11.45 -9.22
C GLU A 43 -6.08 -10.89 -10.63
N TYR A 44 -6.14 -9.55 -10.75
CA TYR A 44 -6.29 -8.85 -12.03
C TYR A 44 -4.94 -8.47 -12.68
N ARG A 45 -3.80 -8.84 -12.08
CA ARG A 45 -2.44 -8.53 -12.56
C ARG A 45 -2.22 -7.04 -12.86
N THR A 46 -2.79 -6.17 -12.03
CA THR A 46 -2.61 -4.72 -12.15
C THR A 46 -1.66 -4.20 -11.06
N THR A 47 -0.84 -3.23 -11.42
CA THR A 47 -0.01 -2.47 -10.47
C THR A 47 -0.66 -1.17 -10.01
N TYR A 48 -1.85 -0.83 -10.53
CA TYR A 48 -2.55 0.40 -10.18
C TYR A 48 -2.73 0.54 -8.66
N LEU A 49 -2.14 1.60 -8.07
CA LEU A 49 -2.07 1.88 -6.63
C LEU A 49 -1.47 0.76 -5.77
N LEU A 50 -0.82 -0.24 -6.37
CA LEU A 50 -0.24 -1.35 -5.62
C LEU A 50 0.92 -0.88 -4.74
N ALA A 51 1.77 0.02 -5.25
CA ALA A 51 2.83 0.66 -4.47
C ALA A 51 2.26 1.41 -3.26
N ASP A 52 1.22 2.22 -3.47
CA ASP A 52 0.54 2.98 -2.42
C ASP A 52 -0.09 2.08 -1.34
N LEU A 53 -0.65 0.93 -1.73
CA LEU A 53 -1.23 -0.03 -0.80
C LEU A 53 -0.17 -0.68 0.09
N TYR A 54 1.01 -1.00 -0.46
CA TYR A 54 2.14 -1.51 0.32
C TYR A 54 2.72 -0.44 1.24
N LEU A 55 2.84 0.81 0.77
CA LEU A 55 3.23 1.95 1.61
C LEU A 55 2.24 2.11 2.78
N LEU A 56 0.94 2.07 2.50
CA LEU A 56 -0.10 2.17 3.52
C LEU A 56 -0.06 1.01 4.52
N MET A 57 0.21 -0.23 4.07
CA MET A 57 0.38 -1.38 4.96
C MET A 57 1.56 -1.18 5.92
N GLY A 58 2.69 -0.68 5.41
CA GLY A 58 3.84 -0.32 6.24
C GLY A 58 3.45 0.71 7.30
N SER A 59 2.86 1.83 6.90
CA SER A 59 2.48 2.90 7.82
C SER A 59 1.42 2.49 8.87
N VAL A 60 0.46 1.65 8.49
CA VAL A 60 -0.55 1.11 9.43
C VAL A 60 0.12 0.20 10.47
N SER A 61 1.14 -0.55 10.06
CA SER A 61 1.80 -1.56 10.89
C SER A 61 2.97 -1.06 11.75
N GLU A 62 3.45 0.16 11.53
CA GLU A 62 4.58 0.77 12.25
C GLU A 62 4.49 0.65 13.78
N ASN A 63 3.29 0.79 14.35
CA ASN A 63 3.13 0.89 15.81
C ASN A 63 2.96 -0.46 16.53
N PHE A 64 2.79 -1.57 15.80
CA PHE A 64 2.52 -2.87 16.43
C PHE A 64 3.29 -4.04 15.82
N SER A 65 3.80 -3.91 14.60
CA SER A 65 4.53 -4.97 13.92
C SER A 65 6.04 -4.87 14.17
N SER A 66 6.78 -5.92 13.80
CA SER A 66 8.24 -5.90 13.90
C SER A 66 8.83 -4.91 12.90
N LYS A 67 9.92 -4.23 13.29
CA LYS A 67 10.67 -3.34 12.39
C LYS A 67 11.02 -4.01 11.05
N SER A 68 11.40 -5.29 11.08
CA SER A 68 11.69 -6.07 9.85
C SER A 68 10.46 -6.23 8.96
N SER A 69 9.30 -6.59 9.53
CA SER A 69 8.07 -6.76 8.74
C SER A 69 7.58 -5.43 8.16
N VAL A 70 7.67 -4.34 8.92
CA VAL A 70 7.34 -3.00 8.43
C VAL A 70 8.26 -2.60 7.27
N LYS A 71 9.57 -2.86 7.41
CA LYS A 71 10.57 -2.60 6.38
C LYS A 71 10.26 -3.32 5.06
N GLU A 72 9.87 -4.59 5.12
CA GLU A 72 9.52 -5.39 3.92
C GLU A 72 8.38 -4.75 3.12
N TYR A 73 7.38 -4.17 3.78
CA TYR A 73 6.30 -3.46 3.10
C TYR A 73 6.80 -2.19 2.39
N PHE A 74 7.67 -1.41 3.04
CA PHE A 74 8.27 -0.23 2.43
C PHE A 74 9.24 -0.59 1.30
N GLU A 75 10.02 -1.66 1.43
CA GLU A 75 10.90 -2.16 0.35
C GLU A 75 10.09 -2.60 -0.86
N THR A 76 8.95 -3.25 -0.64
CA THR A 76 8.02 -3.61 -1.71
C THR A 76 7.44 -2.37 -2.39
N ALA A 77 6.99 -1.37 -1.61
CA ALA A 77 6.48 -0.12 -2.16
C ALA A 77 7.55 0.63 -2.97
N HIS A 78 8.78 0.71 -2.47
CA HIS A 78 9.92 1.33 -3.14
C HIS A 78 10.24 0.68 -4.49
N PHE A 79 10.28 -0.66 -4.51
CA PHE A 79 10.48 -1.43 -5.73
C PHE A 79 9.40 -1.13 -6.78
N LEU A 80 8.13 -1.11 -6.36
CA LEU A 80 7.00 -0.85 -7.25
C LEU A 80 7.02 0.59 -7.80
N TYR A 81 7.31 1.60 -6.97
CA TYR A 81 7.45 2.97 -7.46
C TYR A 81 8.60 3.12 -8.47
N LYS A 82 9.70 2.39 -8.30
CA LYS A 82 10.79 2.34 -9.29
C LYS A 82 10.35 1.70 -10.61
N LEU A 83 9.58 0.61 -10.53
CA LEU A 83 9.03 -0.07 -11.72
C LEU A 83 8.08 0.85 -12.50
N GLU A 84 7.33 1.70 -11.81
CA GLU A 84 6.42 2.69 -12.39
C GLU A 84 7.13 4.00 -12.83
N GLU A 85 8.46 4.05 -12.76
CA GLU A 85 9.27 5.24 -13.01
C GLU A 85 8.89 6.46 -12.13
N ASN A 86 8.19 6.21 -11.02
CA ASN A 86 7.76 7.23 -10.06
C ASN A 86 8.87 7.50 -9.03
N MET A 87 9.99 8.05 -9.52
CA MET A 87 11.19 8.30 -8.72
C MET A 87 10.94 9.28 -7.56
N SER A 88 9.98 10.20 -7.71
CA SER A 88 9.59 11.12 -6.62
C SER A 88 9.04 10.36 -5.42
N MET A 89 8.15 9.39 -5.66
CA MET A 89 7.61 8.56 -4.57
C MET A 89 8.64 7.56 -4.07
N ALA A 90 9.44 6.96 -4.94
CA ALA A 90 10.52 6.07 -4.52
C ALA A 90 11.47 6.75 -3.52
N LEU A 91 11.93 7.97 -3.82
CA LEU A 91 12.78 8.74 -2.89
C LEU A 91 12.08 9.07 -1.57
N LYS A 92 10.77 9.36 -1.58
CA LYS A 92 10.02 9.59 -0.34
C LYS A 92 9.96 8.36 0.55
N VAL A 93 9.86 7.16 -0.03
CA VAL A 93 9.85 5.91 0.74
C VAL A 93 11.19 5.68 1.44
N GLU A 94 12.30 6.16 0.89
CA GLU A 94 13.63 5.98 1.49
C GLU A 94 13.77 6.63 2.87
N HIS A 95 13.00 7.67 3.18
CA HIS A 95 12.96 8.24 4.53
C HIS A 95 12.52 7.22 5.59
N TYR A 96 11.56 6.34 5.25
CA TYR A 96 11.10 5.31 6.16
C TYR A 96 12.16 4.23 6.42
N PHE A 97 13.14 4.05 5.52
CA PHE A 97 14.25 3.12 5.77
C PHE A 97 15.25 3.66 6.77
N ALA A 98 15.52 4.97 6.73
CA ALA A 98 16.47 5.62 7.64
C ALA A 98 16.02 5.52 9.11
N ASP A 99 14.71 5.63 9.35
CA ASP A 99 14.11 5.58 10.70
C ASP A 99 13.98 4.15 11.27
N ILE A 100 14.12 3.12 10.42
CA ILE A 100 13.93 1.73 10.82
C ILE A 100 15.27 1.04 11.19
N THR A 101 16.41 1.57 10.74
CA THR A 101 17.76 1.18 11.19
C THR A 101 18.02 1.44 12.68
#